data_AF-A0AAP4UGB4-F1
#
_entry.id   AF-A0AAP4UGB4-F1
#
_cell.length_a   1.000
_cell.length_b   1.000
_cell.length_c   1.000
_cell.angle_alpha   90.00
_cell.angle_beta   90.00
_cell.angle_gamma   90.00
#
_symmetry.space_group_name_H-M   'P 1'
#
loop_
_entity.id
_entity.type
_entity.pdbx_description
1 polymer ?
#
loop_
_entity_poly.entity_id
_entity_poly.type
_entity_poly.pdbx_seq_one_letter_code
_entity_poly.pdbx_strand_id
1 'polypeptide(L)'
;MNLSQIDLNLLFVLKHLLEEKHVSNTAMSLNMNQSSVSRTLQKMRMLFDDELLVRKKYGYELTPKAESIKDDINTITINLEKLIHKQSFDPKTVSNTVKIYGLLPQINTKLGFREPILHSLVKDGRHECLRYFF
;
A
#
# COMPACT_ATOMS: atom_id res chain seq x y z
N MET A 1 -2.25 15.42 -20.01
CA MET A 1 -2.15 15.05 -18.59
C MET A 1 -0.98 14.07 -18.45
N ASN A 2 -0.06 14.28 -17.51
CA ASN A 2 1.11 13.41 -17.33
C ASN A 2 0.93 12.55 -16.08
N LEU A 3 1.17 11.24 -16.18
CA LEU A 3 1.01 10.30 -15.08
C LEU A 3 1.89 10.67 -13.86
N SER A 4 3.01 11.36 -14.07
CA SER A 4 3.90 11.85 -13.00
C SER A 4 3.28 12.90 -12.09
N GLN A 5 2.15 13.49 -12.48
CA GLN A 5 1.46 14.53 -11.70
C GLN A 5 0.33 13.97 -10.83
N ILE A 6 -0.01 12.69 -10.99
CA ILE A 6 -1.06 12.05 -10.20
C ILE A 6 -0.43 11.36 -8.99
N ASP A 7 -0.77 11.87 -7.81
CA ASP A 7 -0.40 11.25 -6.53
C ASP A 7 -1.17 9.93 -6.35
N LEU A 8 -0.45 8.82 -6.16
CA LEU A 8 -1.02 7.49 -5.95
C LEU A 8 -1.95 7.44 -4.72
N ASN A 9 -1.73 8.30 -3.72
CA ASN A 9 -2.65 8.40 -2.59
C ASN A 9 -4.03 8.88 -3.04
N LEU A 10 -4.12 9.77 -4.05
CA LEU A 10 -5.41 10.21 -4.59
C LEU A 10 -6.17 9.05 -5.22
N LEU A 11 -5.47 8.14 -5.91
CA LEU A 11 -6.06 6.94 -6.49
C LEU A 11 -6.63 6.02 -5.41
N PHE A 12 -5.88 5.82 -4.32
CA PHE A 12 -6.29 4.99 -3.19
C PHE A 12 -7.51 5.56 -2.45
N VAL A 13 -7.53 6.87 -2.20
CA VAL A 13 -8.70 7.55 -1.60
C VAL A 13 -9.91 7.47 -2.53
N LEU A 14 -9.71 7.68 -3.83
CA LEU A 14 -10.79 7.58 -4.81
C LEU A 14 -11.40 6.18 -4.83
N LYS A 15 -10.59 5.12 -4.83
CA LYS A 15 -11.07 3.73 -4.75
C LYS A 15 -12.08 3.54 -3.61
N HIS A 16 -11.67 3.88 -2.39
CA HIS A 16 -12.51 3.72 -1.20
C HIS A 16 -13.75 4.61 -1.26
N LEU A 17 -13.64 5.80 -1.84
CA LEU A 17 -14.77 6.71 -1.99
C LEU A 17 -15.84 6.17 -2.96
N LEU A 18 -15.43 5.53 -4.06
CA LEU A 18 -16.34 4.92 -5.01
C LEU A 18 -16.96 3.61 -4.48
N GLU A 19 -16.29 2.92 -3.56
CA GLU A 19 -16.82 1.76 -2.85
C GLU A 19 -17.86 2.16 -1.80
N GLU A 20 -17.49 3.07 -0.90
CA GLU A 20 -18.33 3.52 0.22
C GLU A 20 -19.49 4.44 -0.23
N LYS A 21 -19.31 5.16 -1.34
CA LYS A 21 -20.23 6.21 -1.81
C LYS A 21 -20.56 7.26 -0.74
N HIS A 22 -19.66 7.44 0.25
CA HIS A 22 -19.90 8.29 1.40
C HIS A 22 -18.60 8.90 1.96
N VAL A 23 -18.45 10.22 1.83
CA VAL A 23 -17.22 10.94 2.21
C VAL A 23 -16.82 10.70 3.67
N SER A 24 -17.77 10.75 4.62
CA SER A 24 -17.46 10.57 6.05
C SER A 24 -17.02 9.14 6.38
N ASN A 25 -17.66 8.11 5.79
CA ASN A 25 -17.27 6.71 6.02
C ASN A 25 -15.91 6.43 5.41
N THR A 26 -15.65 6.94 4.20
CA THR A 26 -14.33 6.86 3.58
C THR A 26 -13.26 7.52 4.45
N ALA A 27 -13.55 8.71 5.01
CA ALA A 27 -12.62 9.39 5.89
C ALA A 27 -12.29 8.57 7.15
N MET A 28 -13.31 7.96 7.78
CA MET A 28 -13.13 7.07 8.92
C MET A 28 -12.33 5.82 8.55
N SER A 29 -12.68 5.15 7.46
CA SER A 29 -12.01 3.93 6.97
C SER A 29 -10.53 4.16 6.68
N LEU A 30 -10.20 5.33 6.13
CA LEU A 30 -8.83 5.71 5.79
C LEU A 30 -8.07 6.42 6.92
N ASN A 31 -8.65 6.60 8.10
CA ASN A 31 -8.09 7.43 9.18
C ASN A 31 -7.68 8.84 8.71
N MET A 32 -8.48 9.43 7.83
CA MET A 32 -8.30 10.79 7.30
C MET A 32 -9.37 11.74 7.83
N ASN A 33 -9.10 13.04 7.80
CA ASN A 33 -10.16 14.01 8.03
C ASN A 33 -11.09 14.13 6.80
N GLN A 34 -12.36 14.46 7.04
CA GLN A 34 -13.38 14.56 5.98
C GLN A 34 -13.04 15.64 4.95
N SER A 35 -12.38 16.73 5.35
CA SER A 35 -11.97 17.82 4.45
C SER A 35 -10.93 17.35 3.42
N SER A 36 -10.02 16.44 3.79
CA SER A 36 -9.05 15.84 2.87
C SER A 36 -9.75 14.97 1.82
N VAL A 37 -10.68 14.11 2.25
CA VAL A 37 -11.44 13.25 1.32
C VAL A 37 -12.30 14.09 0.38
N SER A 38 -12.98 15.13 0.89
CA SER A 38 -13.76 16.06 0.08
C SER A 38 -12.89 16.80 -0.96
N ARG A 39 -11.71 17.27 -0.56
CA ARG A 39 -10.75 17.91 -1.49
C ARG A 39 -10.26 16.94 -2.55
N THR A 40 -10.02 15.67 -2.20
CA THR A 40 -9.66 14.64 -3.17
C THR A 40 -10.80 14.39 -4.15
N LEU A 41 -12.04 14.27 -3.69
CA LEU A 41 -13.21 14.15 -4.57
C LEU A 41 -13.29 15.32 -5.55
N GLN A 42 -13.15 16.56 -5.07
CA GLN A 42 -13.16 17.74 -5.94
C GLN A 42 -12.05 17.71 -7.01
N LYS A 43 -10.83 17.32 -6.62
CA LYS A 43 -9.73 17.14 -7.58
C LYS A 43 -10.05 16.09 -8.64
N MET A 44 -10.60 14.95 -8.22
CA MET A 44 -10.97 13.87 -9.15
C MET A 44 -12.11 14.28 -10.07
N ARG A 45 -13.08 15.05 -9.59
CA ARG A 45 -14.14 15.60 -10.45
C ARG A 45 -13.59 16.46 -11.57
N MET A 46 -12.63 17.34 -11.25
CA MET A 46 -11.95 18.16 -12.26
C MET A 46 -11.05 17.32 -13.18
N LEU A 47 -10.37 16.31 -12.64
CA LEU A 47 -9.46 15.44 -13.40
C LEU A 47 -10.20 14.65 -14.47
N PHE A 48 -11.34 14.06 -14.07
CA PHE A 48 -12.14 13.22 -14.94
C PHE A 48 -13.21 14.00 -15.69
N ASP A 49 -13.47 15.26 -15.35
CA ASP A 49 -14.60 16.03 -15.87
C ASP A 49 -15.92 15.25 -15.69
N ASP A 50 -16.19 14.89 -14.43
CA ASP A 50 -17.36 14.09 -14.03
C ASP A 50 -17.69 14.33 -12.54
N GLU A 51 -18.97 14.34 -12.15
CA GLU A 51 -19.36 14.54 -10.75
C GLU A 51 -19.03 13.34 -9.84
N LEU A 52 -18.79 12.17 -10.42
CA LEU A 52 -18.45 10.87 -9.83
C LEU A 52 -19.52 10.29 -8.89
N LEU A 53 -19.97 11.07 -7.91
CA LEU A 53 -21.03 10.79 -6.97
C LEU A 53 -22.14 11.84 -7.12
N VAL A 54 -23.34 11.38 -7.43
CA VAL A 54 -24.53 12.21 -7.57
C VAL A 54 -25.52 11.91 -6.46
N ARG A 55 -26.13 12.96 -5.90
CA ARG A 55 -27.15 12.81 -4.85
C ARG A 55 -28.46 12.30 -5.45
N LYS A 56 -29.00 11.24 -4.87
CA LYS A 56 -30.28 10.61 -5.20
C LYS A 56 -31.18 10.59 -3.97
N LYS A 57 -32.40 10.10 -4.14
CA LYS A 57 -33.45 10.11 -3.10
C LYS A 57 -33.03 9.38 -1.82
N TYR A 58 -32.19 8.35 -1.93
CA TYR A 58 -31.80 7.48 -0.81
C TYR A 58 -30.29 7.50 -0.51
N GLY A 59 -29.55 8.50 -1.01
CA GLY A 59 -28.11 8.60 -0.76
C GLY A 59 -27.33 9.13 -1.95
N TYR A 60 -26.11 8.66 -2.11
CA TYR A 60 -25.27 8.95 -3.27
C TYR A 60 -25.14 7.72 -4.16
N GLU A 61 -25.17 7.94 -5.46
CA GLU A 61 -24.92 6.92 -6.48
C GLU A 61 -23.77 7.35 -7.37
N LEU A 62 -23.11 6.37 -7.99
CA LEU A 62 -22.05 6.63 -8.95
C LEU A 62 -22.64 7.06 -10.28
N THR A 63 -21.92 7.93 -11.00
CA THR A 63 -22.19 8.16 -12.42
C THR A 63 -21.79 6.92 -13.23
N PRO A 64 -22.32 6.73 -14.45
CA PRO A 64 -21.87 5.64 -15.32
C PRO A 64 -20.35 5.66 -15.55
N LYS A 65 -19.77 6.85 -15.68
CA LYS A 65 -18.32 7.03 -15.83
C LYS A 65 -17.56 6.64 -14.57
N ALA A 66 -18.08 6.95 -13.39
CA ALA A 66 -17.46 6.56 -12.13
C ALA A 66 -17.49 5.05 -11.88
N GLU A 67 -18.55 4.35 -12.32
CA GLU A 67 -18.57 2.88 -12.29
C GLU A 67 -17.46 2.31 -13.19
N SER A 68 -17.29 2.82 -14.42
CA SER A 68 -16.17 2.41 -15.29
C SER A 68 -14.79 2.71 -14.67
N ILE A 69 -14.61 3.91 -14.12
CA ILE A 69 -13.37 4.30 -13.44
C ILE A 69 -13.08 3.37 -12.25
N LYS A 70 -14.11 2.98 -11.48
CA LYS A 70 -13.96 2.07 -10.35
C LYS A 70 -13.37 0.72 -10.78
N ASP A 71 -13.87 0.16 -11.88
CA ASP A 71 -13.38 -1.11 -12.43
C ASP A 71 -11.91 -1.00 -12.90
N ASP A 72 -11.56 0.10 -13.56
CA ASP A 72 -10.18 0.38 -13.97
C ASP A 72 -9.24 0.50 -12.76
N ILE A 73 -9.65 1.24 -11.72
CA ILE A 73 -8.88 1.44 -10.48
C ILE A 73 -8.64 0.11 -9.77
N ASN A 74 -9.65 -0.77 -9.73
CA ASN A 74 -9.52 -2.09 -9.11
C ASN A 74 -8.46 -2.92 -9.84
N THR A 75 -8.50 -2.93 -11.17
CA THR A 75 -7.51 -3.63 -11.99
C THR A 75 -6.09 -3.11 -11.77
N ILE A 76 -5.92 -1.78 -11.73
CA ILE A 76 -4.61 -1.14 -11.49
C ILE A 76 -4.10 -1.48 -10.08
N THR A 77 -4.96 -1.41 -9.07
CA THR A 77 -4.59 -1.66 -7.67
C THR A 77 -4.13 -3.11 -7.48
N ILE A 78 -4.83 -4.08 -8.07
CA ILE A 78 -4.40 -5.50 -8.08
C ILE A 78 -2.99 -5.65 -8.68
N ASN A 79 -2.70 -4.94 -9.77
CA ASN A 79 -1.39 -5.00 -10.40
C ASN A 79 -0.31 -4.34 -9.54
N LEU A 80 -0.61 -3.22 -8.89
CA LEU A 80 0.29 -2.56 -7.93
C LEU A 80 0.56 -3.45 -6.71
N GLU A 81 -0.47 -4.09 -6.16
CA GLU A 81 -0.33 -5.05 -5.07
C GLU A 81 0.58 -6.22 -5.47
N LYS A 82 0.45 -6.75 -6.68
CA LYS A 82 1.34 -7.79 -7.21
C LYS A 82 2.80 -7.33 -7.32
N LEU A 83 3.05 -6.06 -7.64
CA LEU A 83 4.42 -5.52 -7.70
C LEU A 83 5.03 -5.43 -6.30
N ILE A 84 4.25 -5.00 -5.31
CA ILE A 84 4.70 -4.86 -3.92
C ILE A 84 4.90 -6.24 -3.26
N HIS A 85 4.00 -7.18 -3.52
CA HIS A 85 4.06 -8.53 -2.92
C HIS A 85 5.07 -9.47 -3.62
N LYS A 86 5.85 -9.00 -4.61
CA LYS A 86 6.70 -9.87 -5.43
C LYS A 86 8.05 -10.29 -4.84
N GLN A 87 8.30 -10.09 -3.55
CA GLN A 87 9.46 -10.68 -2.87
C GLN A 87 9.07 -11.26 -1.52
N SER A 88 8.61 -12.51 -1.52
CA SER A 88 8.88 -13.36 -0.38
C SER A 88 10.40 -13.54 -0.30
N PHE A 89 11.03 -12.94 0.68
CA PHE A 89 12.43 -13.23 1.00
C PHE A 89 12.53 -14.69 1.44
N ASP A 90 13.06 -15.56 0.57
CA ASP A 90 13.44 -16.92 0.96
C ASP A 90 14.93 -16.91 1.37
N PRO A 91 15.25 -17.04 2.67
CA PRO A 91 16.63 -17.01 3.14
C PRO A 91 17.52 -18.05 2.48
N LYS A 92 16.95 -19.15 1.96
CA LYS A 92 17.70 -20.25 1.33
C LYS A 92 18.15 -19.93 -0.10
N THR A 93 17.52 -18.95 -0.75
CA THR A 93 17.80 -18.58 -2.15
C THR A 93 18.78 -17.41 -2.29
N VAL A 94 19.13 -16.78 -1.16
CA VAL A 94 19.94 -15.56 -1.14
C VAL A 94 21.40 -15.92 -0.87
N SER A 95 22.26 -15.71 -1.86
CA SER A 95 23.71 -15.92 -1.76
C SER A 95 24.50 -14.64 -1.41
N ASN A 96 23.80 -13.53 -1.18
CA ASN A 96 24.41 -12.20 -0.95
C ASN A 96 24.20 -11.73 0.49
N THR A 97 24.99 -10.74 0.93
CA THR A 97 24.88 -10.14 2.27
C THR A 97 23.49 -9.53 2.52
N VAL A 98 22.81 -10.01 3.57
CA VAL A 98 21.49 -9.50 4.02
C VAL A 98 21.67 -8.52 5.18
N LYS A 99 21.04 -7.36 5.11
CA LYS A 99 21.01 -6.38 6.21
C LYS A 99 19.68 -6.46 6.95
N ILE A 100 19.74 -6.68 8.26
CA ILE A 100 18.57 -6.77 9.14
C ILE A 100 18.44 -5.44 9.89
N TYR A 101 17.24 -4.84 9.87
CA TYR A 101 16.92 -3.62 10.60
C TYR A 101 15.89 -3.91 11.69
N GLY A 102 16.05 -3.30 12.86
CA GLY A 102 15.16 -3.50 14.00
C GLY A 102 15.66 -2.82 15.26
N LEU A 103 14.80 -2.73 16.27
CA LEU A 103 15.16 -2.19 17.58
C LEU A 103 16.14 -3.14 18.28
N LEU A 104 17.30 -2.63 18.71
CA LEU A 104 18.38 -3.40 19.36
C LEU A 104 17.90 -4.40 20.43
N PRO A 105 16.95 -4.07 21.34
CA PRO A 105 16.45 -5.03 22.33
C PRO A 105 15.72 -6.22 21.72
N GLN A 106 15.00 -6.03 20.61
CA GLN A 106 14.25 -7.09 19.93
C GLN A 106 15.14 -7.93 19.02
N ILE A 107 16.13 -7.29 18.39
CA ILE A 107 17.19 -7.98 17.64
C ILE A 107 17.96 -8.88 18.59
N ASN A 108 18.45 -8.38 19.74
CA ASN A 108 19.20 -9.24 20.67
C ASN A 108 18.34 -10.33 21.32
N THR A 109 17.04 -10.11 21.51
CA THR A 109 16.16 -11.12 22.13
C THR A 109 15.73 -12.21 21.14
N LYS A 110 15.53 -11.87 19.85
CA LYS A 110 15.16 -12.85 18.79
C LYS A 110 16.34 -13.43 18.02
N LEU A 111 17.39 -12.65 17.77
CA LEU A 111 18.67 -13.13 17.23
C LEU A 111 19.65 -13.57 18.33
N GLY A 112 19.23 -13.50 19.59
CA GLY A 112 19.96 -14.04 20.73
C GLY A 112 20.08 -15.55 20.67
N PHE A 113 21.08 -16.03 19.93
CA PHE A 113 21.80 -17.30 20.11
C PHE A 113 21.00 -18.62 20.20
N ARG A 114 19.68 -18.67 19.92
CA ARG A 114 18.88 -19.90 20.07
C ARG A 114 17.85 -20.19 18.99
N GLU A 115 17.88 -19.51 17.85
CA GLU A 115 16.99 -19.80 16.73
C GLU A 115 17.67 -20.69 15.67
N PRO A 116 17.10 -21.87 15.33
CA PRO A 116 17.69 -22.81 14.37
C PRO A 116 17.76 -22.25 12.93
N ILE A 117 17.00 -21.20 12.62
CA ILE A 117 16.97 -20.55 11.30
C ILE A 117 18.28 -19.78 11.03
N LEU A 118 18.87 -19.17 12.06
CA LEU A 118 20.19 -18.54 11.94
C LEU A 118 21.30 -19.57 11.89
N HIS A 119 21.14 -20.69 12.59
CA HIS A 119 22.12 -21.77 12.59
C HIS A 119 22.22 -22.45 11.21
N SER A 120 21.12 -22.52 10.44
CA SER A 120 21.15 -23.00 9.04
C SER A 120 21.70 -21.97 8.05
N LEU A 121 21.49 -20.67 8.29
CA LEU A 121 22.12 -19.59 7.51
C LEU A 121 23.64 -19.48 7.76
N VAL A 122 24.11 -19.83 8.96
CA VAL A 122 25.53 -19.76 9.35
C VAL A 122 26.29 -21.07 9.05
N LYS A 123 25.63 -22.23 9.03
CA LYS A 123 26.33 -23.52 8.83
C LYS A 123 26.66 -23.88 7.39
N ASP A 124 25.89 -23.43 6.40
CA ASP A 124 26.07 -23.89 5.01
C ASP A 124 26.82 -22.90 4.09
N GLY A 125 27.18 -21.72 4.59
CA GLY A 125 27.95 -20.73 3.83
C GLY A 125 29.29 -20.47 4.48
N ARG A 126 30.37 -20.99 3.89
CA ARG A 126 31.71 -20.39 4.04
C ARG A 126 31.56 -18.87 3.90
N HIS A 127 32.24 -18.10 4.74
CA HIS A 127 32.28 -16.64 4.84
C HIS A 127 31.53 -16.06 6.06
N GLU A 128 32.29 -15.92 7.14
CA GLU A 128 32.09 -14.94 8.20
C GLU A 128 31.81 -13.55 7.61
N CYS A 129 30.64 -12.98 7.87
CA CYS A 129 30.44 -11.52 7.85
C CYS A 129 29.12 -11.12 8.51
N LEU A 130 29.07 -11.19 9.84
CA LEU A 130 28.17 -10.34 10.62
C LEU A 130 28.97 -9.12 11.08
N ARG A 131 29.07 -8.11 10.22
CA ARG A 131 29.72 -6.84 10.56
C ARG A 131 28.65 -5.88 11.09
N TYR A 132 28.52 -5.82 12.41
CA TYR A 132 27.74 -4.81 13.10
C TYR A 132 28.46 -3.47 12.93
N PHE A 133 27.82 -2.53 12.23
CA PHE A 133 28.25 -1.12 12.24
C PHE A 133 27.41 -0.42 13.31
N PHE A 134 28.10 0.13 14.31
CA PHE A 134 27.54 0.97 15.37
C PHE A 134 27.42 2.41 14.89
#